data_AF-A0AAV5BD83-F1
#
_entry.id   AF-A0AAV5BD83-F1
#
_cell.length_a   1.000
_cell.length_b   1.000
_cell.length_c   1.000
_cell.angle_alpha   90.00
_cell.angle_beta   90.00
_cell.angle_gamma   90.00
#
_symmetry.space_group_name_H-M   'P 1'
#
loop_
_entity.id
_entity.type
_entity.pdbx_description
1 polymer ?
#
loop_
_entity_poly.entity_id
_entity_poly.type
_entity_poly.pdbx_seq_one_letter_code
_entity_poly.pdbx_strand_id
1 'polypeptide(L)'
;MVLAAGMSWVSERPGGQEPAAAETEYVPYALDDTLKEQIRVQAQIEGIEEKVNDLYALVMVESGGSGEDVFQASESLGLKPDSLSRDESIQQGVRYYAQLLNEGSALGADQDCIFQAYNYGKDFLYYAADRGGTYSFEMAQEYAAQKADHARVDYNNPIAVSENGGWRYAYGNMFYVQLIHQALDALDE
;
A
#
# COMPACT_ATOMS: atom_id res chain seq x y z
N MET A 1 35.15 -30.57 -16.27
CA MET A 1 35.25 -29.53 -17.32
C MET A 1 34.73 -28.25 -16.69
N VAL A 2 35.54 -27.44 -15.98
CA VAL A 2 36.68 -26.58 -16.43
C VAL A 2 36.13 -25.62 -17.52
N LEU A 3 35.98 -24.31 -17.32
CA LEU A 3 36.84 -23.25 -16.74
C LEU A 3 35.91 -22.16 -16.12
N ALA A 4 36.13 -21.47 -14.98
CA ALA A 4 37.28 -20.82 -14.35
C ALA A 4 37.90 -19.65 -15.14
N ALA A 5 37.59 -18.41 -14.74
CA ALA A 5 38.53 -17.29 -14.77
C ALA A 5 38.08 -16.22 -13.77
N GLY A 6 38.76 -16.17 -12.63
CA GLY A 6 38.89 -14.95 -11.84
C GLY A 6 40.17 -14.24 -12.26
N MET A 7 40.18 -12.91 -12.19
CA MET A 7 41.41 -12.11 -12.11
C MET A 7 41.06 -10.77 -11.44
N SER A 8 41.58 -10.61 -10.23
CA SER A 8 41.75 -9.32 -9.53
C SER A 8 43.00 -8.64 -10.09
N TRP A 9 42.98 -7.30 -10.24
CA TRP A 9 44.06 -6.40 -9.83
C TRP A 9 43.51 -4.96 -9.73
N VAL A 10 43.79 -4.34 -8.59
CA VAL A 10 43.59 -2.90 -8.30
C VAL A 10 44.68 -2.08 -8.99
N SER A 11 44.33 -0.94 -9.59
CA SER A 11 45.25 0.20 -9.75
C SER A 11 44.47 1.53 -9.86
N GLU A 12 44.71 2.35 -8.84
CA GLU A 12 44.85 3.81 -8.82
C GLU A 12 43.63 4.72 -9.12
N ARG A 13 43.11 5.34 -8.05
CA ARG A 13 42.38 6.61 -8.10
C ARG A 13 43.39 7.77 -8.27
N PRO A 14 43.04 8.80 -9.05
CA PRO A 14 43.35 10.17 -8.63
C PRO A 14 42.07 11.01 -8.60
N GLY A 15 41.79 11.62 -7.46
CA GLY A 15 40.85 12.75 -7.34
C GLY A 15 39.40 12.42 -7.67
N GLY A 16 38.69 11.84 -6.71
CA GLY A 16 37.24 11.73 -6.76
C GLY A 16 36.75 11.53 -5.35
N GLN A 17 36.17 12.58 -4.79
CA GLN A 17 35.38 12.54 -3.55
C GLN A 17 34.48 11.30 -3.61
N GLU A 18 34.52 10.44 -2.58
CA GLU A 18 33.50 9.38 -2.46
C GLU A 18 32.15 10.07 -2.60
N PRO A 19 31.26 9.61 -3.51
CA PRO A 19 29.94 10.17 -3.52
C PRO A 19 29.36 9.90 -2.13
N ALA A 20 29.11 10.98 -1.40
CA ALA A 20 28.23 10.94 -0.24
C ALA A 20 27.03 10.09 -0.66
N ALA A 21 26.67 9.11 0.16
CA ALA A 21 25.45 8.34 -0.05
C ALA A 21 24.38 9.38 -0.37
N ALA A 22 23.90 9.35 -1.62
CA ALA A 22 22.83 10.23 -2.02
C ALA A 22 21.69 9.86 -1.06
N GLU A 23 21.42 10.76 -0.12
CA GLU A 23 20.13 10.80 0.54
C GLU A 23 19.17 10.88 -0.63
N THR A 24 18.56 9.74 -0.98
CA THR A 24 17.50 9.69 -1.96
C THR A 24 16.36 10.44 -1.31
N GLU A 25 16.36 11.76 -1.51
CA GLU A 25 15.20 12.59 -1.33
C GLU A 25 14.07 11.86 -2.06
N TYR A 26 13.10 11.37 -1.30
CA TYR A 26 11.90 10.76 -1.83
C TYR A 26 11.16 11.87 -2.56
N VAL A 27 11.37 11.98 -3.87
CA VAL A 27 10.61 12.86 -4.74
C VAL A 27 9.39 12.05 -5.16
N PRO A 28 8.17 12.32 -4.65
CA PRO A 28 6.99 11.55 -5.04
C PRO A 28 6.72 11.79 -6.52
N TYR A 29 6.89 10.76 -7.34
CA TYR A 29 6.47 10.81 -8.74
C TYR A 29 4.93 10.71 -8.80
N ALA A 30 4.28 11.80 -9.21
CA ALA A 30 2.90 11.91 -9.74
C ALA A 30 1.70 11.97 -8.77
N LEU A 31 1.88 12.52 -7.58
CA LEU A 31 0.78 13.12 -6.81
C LEU A 31 0.59 14.57 -7.28
N ASP A 32 -0.19 14.78 -8.34
CA ASP A 32 -0.49 16.12 -8.84
C ASP A 32 -1.96 16.51 -8.62
N ASP A 33 -2.24 17.82 -8.73
CA ASP A 33 -3.58 18.39 -8.56
C ASP A 33 -4.62 17.77 -9.52
N THR A 34 -4.16 17.28 -10.69
CA THR A 34 -5.02 16.62 -11.67
C THR A 34 -5.50 15.28 -11.15
N LEU A 35 -4.60 14.44 -10.64
CA LEU A 35 -4.95 13.16 -10.05
C LEU A 35 -5.90 13.33 -8.85
N LYS A 36 -5.61 14.30 -7.97
CA LYS A 36 -6.48 14.60 -6.82
C LYS A 36 -7.88 15.04 -7.27
N GLU A 37 -7.98 15.84 -8.34
CA GLU A 37 -9.27 16.25 -8.91
C GLU A 37 -10.01 15.08 -9.56
N GLN A 38 -9.33 14.21 -10.32
CA GLN A 38 -9.95 13.02 -10.92
C GLN A 38 -10.53 12.09 -9.84
N ILE A 39 -9.79 11.89 -8.74
CA ILE A 39 -10.25 11.12 -7.58
C ILE A 39 -11.47 11.81 -6.95
N ARG A 40 -11.46 13.13 -6.77
CA ARG A 40 -12.60 13.90 -6.25
C ARG A 40 -13.85 13.73 -7.11
N VAL A 41 -13.73 13.87 -8.43
CA VAL A 41 -14.85 13.70 -9.36
C VAL A 41 -15.42 12.29 -9.26
N GLN A 42 -14.57 11.26 -9.21
CA GLN A 42 -15.06 9.90 -9.06
C GLN A 42 -15.66 9.64 -7.67
N ALA A 43 -15.09 10.21 -6.61
CA ALA A 43 -15.62 10.10 -5.26
C ALA A 43 -17.03 10.72 -5.14
N GLN A 44 -17.29 11.82 -5.87
CA GLN A 44 -18.62 12.40 -5.98
C GLN A 44 -19.62 11.48 -6.67
N ILE A 45 -19.20 10.76 -7.72
CA ILE A 45 -20.04 9.77 -8.41
C ILE A 45 -20.44 8.63 -7.47
N GLU A 46 -19.50 8.16 -6.64
CA GLU A 46 -19.73 7.08 -5.66
C GLU A 46 -20.34 7.58 -4.34
N GLY A 47 -20.51 8.90 -4.16
CA GLY A 47 -21.12 9.49 -2.98
C GLY A 47 -20.25 9.46 -1.72
N ILE A 48 -18.93 9.51 -1.88
CA ILE A 48 -17.91 9.46 -0.80
C ILE A 48 -16.91 10.63 -0.93
N GLU A 49 -17.38 11.82 -1.32
CA GLU A 49 -16.51 12.99 -1.56
C GLU A 49 -15.75 13.47 -0.31
N GLU A 50 -16.25 13.18 0.88
CA GLU A 50 -15.59 13.45 2.15
C GLU A 50 -14.37 12.54 2.39
N LYS A 51 -14.20 11.50 1.56
CA LYS A 51 -13.13 10.49 1.65
C LYS A 51 -12.00 10.73 0.64
N VAL A 52 -11.93 11.91 0.04
CA VAL A 52 -10.88 12.21 -0.97
C VAL A 52 -9.47 12.07 -0.41
N ASN A 53 -9.21 12.50 0.84
CA ASN A 53 -7.89 12.33 1.44
C ASN A 53 -7.57 10.85 1.72
N ASP A 54 -8.55 10.08 2.20
CA ASP A 54 -8.44 8.63 2.38
C ASP A 54 -8.08 7.93 1.05
N LEU A 55 -8.79 8.26 -0.03
CA LEU A 55 -8.54 7.74 -1.38
C LEU A 55 -7.16 8.14 -1.91
N TYR A 56 -6.73 9.37 -1.63
CA TYR A 56 -5.41 9.85 -2.03
C TYR A 56 -4.30 9.13 -1.27
N ALA A 57 -4.47 8.91 0.04
CA ALA A 57 -3.55 8.12 0.86
C ALA A 57 -3.45 6.66 0.37
N LEU A 58 -4.55 6.05 -0.06
CA LEU A 58 -4.52 4.74 -0.72
C LEU A 58 -3.60 4.75 -1.94
N VAL A 59 -3.77 5.71 -2.86
CA VAL A 59 -2.90 5.83 -4.04
C VAL A 59 -1.42 6.06 -3.67
N MET A 60 -1.16 6.85 -2.63
CA MET A 60 0.20 7.05 -2.12
C MET A 60 0.85 5.73 -1.70
N VAL A 61 0.10 4.88 -1.01
CA VAL A 61 0.58 3.57 -0.52
C VAL A 61 0.66 2.53 -1.64
N GLU A 62 -0.31 2.52 -2.56
CA GLU A 62 -0.40 1.51 -3.63
C GLU A 62 0.64 1.72 -4.74
N SER A 63 0.78 2.95 -5.24
CA SER A 63 1.65 3.23 -6.38
C SER A 63 2.49 4.49 -6.23
N GLY A 64 2.28 5.27 -5.17
CA GLY A 64 2.83 6.62 -5.05
C GLY A 64 2.29 7.60 -6.09
N GLY A 65 1.20 7.28 -6.79
CA GLY A 65 0.67 8.04 -7.93
C GLY A 65 1.28 7.66 -9.29
N SER A 66 2.27 6.77 -9.29
CA SER A 66 2.97 6.31 -10.50
C SER A 66 2.24 5.14 -11.19
N GLY A 67 2.62 4.85 -12.44
CA GLY A 67 2.04 3.76 -13.23
C GLY A 67 0.68 4.10 -13.84
N GLU A 68 0.04 3.15 -14.51
CA GLU A 68 -1.34 3.30 -14.99
C GLU A 68 -2.33 2.87 -13.91
N ASP A 69 -2.14 1.70 -13.29
CA ASP A 69 -3.01 1.24 -12.22
C ASP A 69 -2.66 1.88 -10.86
N VAL A 70 -2.97 3.18 -10.74
CA VAL A 70 -2.61 4.02 -9.58
C VAL A 70 -3.22 3.58 -8.25
N PHE A 71 -4.36 2.89 -8.28
CA PHE A 71 -4.99 2.29 -7.10
C PHE A 71 -4.63 0.81 -6.89
N GLN A 72 -3.80 0.23 -7.78
CA GLN A 72 -3.56 -1.22 -7.87
C GLN A 72 -4.86 -2.03 -7.80
N ALA A 73 -5.89 -1.54 -8.48
CA ALA A 73 -7.25 -2.04 -8.34
C ALA A 73 -7.55 -3.24 -9.26
N SER A 74 -6.61 -3.61 -10.15
CA SER A 74 -6.78 -4.75 -11.07
C SER A 74 -7.15 -6.05 -10.35
N GLU A 75 -6.51 -6.34 -9.22
CA GLU A 75 -6.73 -7.57 -8.45
C GLU A 75 -8.14 -7.64 -7.84
N SER A 76 -8.76 -6.50 -7.53
CA SER A 76 -10.16 -6.45 -7.05
C SER A 76 -11.17 -6.97 -8.08
N LEU A 77 -10.78 -6.99 -9.36
CA LEU A 77 -11.55 -7.54 -10.48
C LEU A 77 -11.11 -8.96 -10.88
N GLY A 78 -10.14 -9.55 -10.18
CA GLY A 78 -9.54 -10.82 -10.55
C GLY A 78 -8.67 -10.74 -11.81
N LEU A 79 -8.21 -9.53 -12.19
CA LEU A 79 -7.29 -9.33 -13.28
C LEU A 79 -5.84 -9.54 -12.80
N LYS A 80 -4.91 -9.58 -13.75
CA LYS A 80 -3.47 -9.56 -13.42
C LYS A 80 -3.11 -8.17 -12.87
N PRO A 81 -2.08 -8.05 -12.02
CA PRO A 81 -1.54 -6.75 -11.62
C PRO A 81 -1.25 -5.85 -12.83
N ASP A 82 -1.42 -4.53 -12.66
CA ASP A 82 -1.16 -3.51 -13.68
C ASP A 82 -1.94 -3.68 -15.00
N SER A 83 -3.18 -4.20 -14.95
CA SER A 83 -4.00 -4.43 -16.14
C SER A 83 -4.90 -3.24 -16.51
N LEU A 84 -5.24 -2.39 -15.55
CA LEU A 84 -6.14 -1.25 -15.75
C LEU A 84 -5.37 -0.02 -16.26
N SER A 85 -6.00 0.76 -17.14
CA SER A 85 -5.55 2.13 -17.43
C SER A 85 -5.75 3.05 -16.21
N ARG A 86 -5.14 4.24 -16.21
CA ARG A 86 -5.33 5.23 -15.13
C ARG A 86 -6.78 5.57 -14.85
N ASP A 87 -7.59 5.83 -15.87
CA ASP A 87 -9.01 6.17 -15.67
C ASP A 87 -9.80 4.98 -15.10
N GLU A 88 -9.54 3.76 -15.59
CA GLU A 88 -10.18 2.55 -15.08
C GLU A 88 -9.75 2.24 -13.64
N SER A 89 -8.49 2.48 -13.30
CA SER A 89 -7.93 2.31 -11.96
C SER A 89 -8.61 3.27 -10.97
N ILE A 90 -8.76 4.55 -11.32
CA ILE A 90 -9.46 5.53 -10.48
C ILE A 90 -10.93 5.14 -10.31
N GLN A 91 -11.63 4.80 -11.40
CA GLN A 91 -13.02 4.36 -11.32
C GLN A 91 -13.19 3.14 -10.43
N GLN A 92 -12.38 2.10 -10.64
CA GLN A 92 -12.50 0.85 -9.91
C GLN A 92 -12.04 0.99 -8.46
N GLY A 93 -10.92 1.65 -8.20
CA GLY A 93 -10.36 1.84 -6.86
C GLY A 93 -11.33 2.60 -5.94
N VAL A 94 -11.85 3.73 -6.43
CA VAL A 94 -12.83 4.54 -5.67
C VAL A 94 -14.13 3.76 -5.44
N ARG A 95 -14.64 3.07 -6.47
CA ARG A 95 -15.85 2.23 -6.34
C ARG A 95 -15.66 1.09 -5.37
N TYR A 96 -14.51 0.42 -5.39
CA TYR A 96 -14.20 -0.68 -4.49
C TYR A 96 -14.11 -0.17 -3.04
N TYR A 97 -13.44 0.96 -2.83
CA TYR A 97 -13.38 1.58 -1.51
C TYR A 97 -14.77 1.99 -0.98
N ALA A 98 -15.65 2.54 -1.83
CA ALA A 98 -17.03 2.83 -1.47
C ALA A 98 -17.82 1.57 -1.04
N GLN A 99 -17.57 0.43 -1.69
CA GLN A 99 -18.17 -0.85 -1.28
C GLN A 99 -17.69 -1.28 0.11
N LEU A 100 -16.39 -1.14 0.39
CA LEU A 100 -15.81 -1.45 1.70
C LEU A 100 -16.32 -0.54 2.80
N LEU A 101 -16.50 0.76 2.52
CA LEU A 101 -17.12 1.71 3.46
C LEU A 101 -18.54 1.29 3.83
N ASN A 102 -19.36 0.93 2.84
CA ASN A 102 -20.74 0.51 3.07
C ASN A 102 -20.80 -0.81 3.86
N GLU A 103 -19.99 -1.81 3.46
CA GLU A 103 -19.94 -3.12 4.13
C GLU A 103 -19.38 -2.99 5.55
N GLY A 104 -18.31 -2.22 5.74
CA GLY A 104 -17.71 -1.96 7.05
C GLY A 104 -18.68 -1.23 7.98
N SER A 105 -19.36 -0.19 7.50
CA SER A 105 -20.39 0.53 8.25
C SER A 105 -21.53 -0.38 8.70
N ALA A 106 -22.02 -1.25 7.80
CA ALA A 106 -23.07 -2.22 8.13
C ALA A 106 -22.62 -3.25 9.18
N LEU A 107 -21.33 -3.56 9.23
CA LEU A 107 -20.71 -4.48 10.18
C LEU A 107 -20.26 -3.81 11.49
N GLY A 108 -20.35 -2.48 11.59
CA GLY A 108 -19.82 -1.73 12.74
C GLY A 108 -18.28 -1.74 12.81
N ALA A 109 -17.61 -1.94 11.67
CA ALA A 109 -16.16 -1.87 11.55
C ALA A 109 -15.68 -0.41 11.48
N ASP A 110 -14.57 -0.10 12.14
CA ASP A 110 -13.96 1.22 12.09
C ASP A 110 -13.23 1.49 10.77
N GLN A 111 -12.77 2.74 10.63
CA GLN A 111 -12.08 3.24 9.45
C GLN A 111 -10.79 2.45 9.13
N ASP A 112 -10.05 2.05 10.16
CA ASP A 112 -8.79 1.31 9.99
C ASP A 112 -9.05 -0.12 9.52
N CYS A 113 -10.16 -0.75 9.95
CA CYS A 113 -10.62 -2.01 9.38
C CYS A 113 -10.95 -1.87 7.88
N ILE A 114 -11.56 -0.75 7.47
CA ILE A 114 -11.87 -0.47 6.06
C ILE A 114 -10.58 -0.29 5.24
N PHE A 115 -9.59 0.45 5.74
CA PHE A 115 -8.28 0.56 5.11
C PHE A 115 -7.60 -0.80 4.96
N GLN A 116 -7.55 -1.60 6.03
CA GLN A 116 -6.93 -2.91 5.97
C GLN A 116 -7.68 -3.87 5.04
N ALA A 117 -9.00 -3.76 4.92
CA ALA A 117 -9.81 -4.53 3.99
C ALA A 117 -9.57 -4.16 2.52
N TYR A 118 -9.10 -2.96 2.22
CA TYR A 118 -8.64 -2.63 0.85
C TYR A 118 -7.46 -3.53 0.46
N ASN A 119 -6.52 -3.72 1.40
CA ASN A 119 -5.34 -4.56 1.21
C ASN A 119 -5.60 -6.08 1.34
N TYR A 120 -6.48 -6.49 2.26
CA TYR A 120 -6.75 -7.91 2.56
C TYR A 120 -8.00 -8.47 1.88
N GLY A 121 -8.74 -7.63 1.19
CA GLY A 121 -10.06 -7.96 0.69
C GLY A 121 -11.13 -7.85 1.77
N LYS A 122 -12.37 -7.71 1.31
CA LYS A 122 -13.58 -7.52 2.14
C LYS A 122 -13.78 -8.57 3.23
N ASP A 123 -13.26 -9.79 3.07
CA ASP A 123 -13.39 -10.86 4.08
C ASP A 123 -12.77 -10.46 5.43
N PHE A 124 -11.80 -9.53 5.43
CA PHE A 124 -11.23 -8.98 6.65
C PHE A 124 -12.27 -8.19 7.48
N LEU A 125 -13.26 -7.56 6.84
CA LEU A 125 -14.32 -6.83 7.56
C LEU A 125 -15.15 -7.77 8.43
N TYR A 126 -15.47 -8.97 7.93
CA TYR A 126 -16.17 -9.99 8.71
C TYR A 126 -15.31 -10.51 9.86
N TYR A 127 -14.02 -10.75 9.59
CA TYR A 127 -13.06 -11.16 10.61
C TYR A 127 -12.94 -10.14 11.75
N ALA A 128 -12.97 -8.85 11.41
CA ALA A 128 -12.94 -7.75 12.36
C ALA A 128 -14.27 -7.60 13.12
N ALA A 129 -15.40 -7.73 12.44
CA ALA A 129 -16.74 -7.66 13.05
C ALA A 129 -16.92 -8.72 14.14
N ASP A 130 -16.46 -9.94 13.90
CA ASP A 130 -16.46 -11.04 14.89
C ASP A 130 -15.59 -10.74 16.12
N ARG A 131 -14.73 -9.73 16.05
CA ARG A 131 -13.81 -9.26 17.12
C ARG A 131 -14.17 -7.88 17.66
N GLY A 132 -15.38 -7.40 17.37
CA GLY A 132 -15.90 -6.13 17.89
C GLY A 132 -15.71 -4.92 16.97
N GLY A 133 -15.22 -5.12 15.74
CA GLY A 133 -15.18 -4.09 14.71
C GLY A 133 -14.15 -2.99 14.90
N THR A 134 -13.28 -3.09 15.91
CA THR A 134 -12.18 -2.13 16.12
C THR A 134 -10.87 -2.71 15.65
N TYR A 135 -10.15 -1.98 14.81
CA TYR A 135 -8.86 -2.41 14.29
C TYR A 135 -7.84 -2.56 15.42
N SER A 136 -6.95 -3.54 15.26
CA SER A 136 -5.68 -3.60 15.97
C SER A 136 -4.62 -4.20 15.07
N PHE A 137 -3.37 -3.81 15.28
CA PHE A 137 -2.26 -4.38 14.54
C PHE A 137 -2.13 -5.89 14.77
N GLU A 138 -2.37 -6.36 16.01
CA GLU A 138 -2.41 -7.79 16.34
C GLU A 138 -3.44 -8.55 15.49
N MET A 139 -4.64 -7.98 15.31
CA MET A 139 -5.68 -8.57 14.45
C MET A 139 -5.22 -8.69 12.99
N ALA A 140 -4.56 -7.67 12.44
CA ALA A 140 -4.02 -7.70 11.08
C ALA A 140 -2.91 -8.76 10.94
N GLN A 141 -2.02 -8.84 11.91
CA GLN A 141 -0.96 -9.85 11.96
C GLN A 141 -1.51 -11.27 12.03
N GLU A 142 -2.49 -11.53 12.90
CA GLU A 142 -3.14 -12.84 13.03
C GLU A 142 -3.83 -13.27 11.74
N TYR A 143 -4.58 -12.36 11.10
CA TYR A 143 -5.27 -12.65 9.85
C TYR A 143 -4.27 -13.03 8.74
N ALA A 144 -3.20 -12.24 8.60
CA ALA A 144 -2.15 -12.52 7.63
C ALA A 144 -1.42 -13.83 7.93
N ALA A 145 -1.14 -14.13 9.20
CA ALA A 145 -0.50 -15.37 9.62
C ALA A 145 -1.33 -16.59 9.19
N GLN A 146 -2.63 -16.57 9.44
CA GLN A 146 -3.54 -17.65 9.08
C GLN A 146 -3.63 -17.83 7.57
N LYS A 147 -3.77 -16.74 6.81
CA LYS A 147 -3.87 -16.77 5.34
C LYS A 147 -2.56 -17.21 4.67
N ALA A 148 -1.42 -16.94 5.30
CA ALA A 148 -0.10 -17.29 4.80
C ALA A 148 0.42 -18.66 5.30
N ASP A 149 -0.37 -19.43 6.07
CA ASP A 149 0.11 -20.62 6.78
C ASP A 149 1.42 -20.34 7.57
N HIS A 150 1.44 -19.18 8.23
CA HIS A 150 2.58 -18.63 8.96
C HIS A 150 3.87 -18.40 8.14
N ALA A 151 3.82 -18.50 6.81
CA ALA A 151 4.94 -18.16 5.95
C ALA A 151 5.28 -16.66 6.06
N ARG A 152 6.57 -16.35 6.13
CA ARG A 152 7.10 -14.98 6.26
C ARG A 152 7.95 -14.61 5.07
N VAL A 153 7.99 -13.32 4.76
CA VAL A 153 8.87 -12.72 3.77
C VAL A 153 9.59 -11.51 4.37
N ASP A 154 10.81 -11.28 3.91
CA ASP A 154 11.58 -10.10 4.28
C ASP A 154 10.84 -8.83 3.82
N TYR A 155 10.81 -7.84 4.69
CA TYR A 155 10.16 -6.56 4.43
C TYR A 155 10.91 -5.44 5.14
N ASN A 156 11.89 -4.88 4.45
CA ASN A 156 12.84 -3.89 4.99
C ASN A 156 12.26 -2.46 5.04
N ASN A 157 10.94 -2.31 5.20
CA ASN A 157 10.34 -1.01 5.46
C ASN A 157 10.71 -0.56 6.90
N PRO A 158 11.06 0.71 7.15
CA PRO A 158 11.42 1.20 8.48
C PRO A 158 10.41 0.88 9.59
N ILE A 159 9.11 0.90 9.30
CA ILE A 159 8.05 0.52 10.26
C ILE A 159 8.25 -0.94 10.68
N ALA A 160 8.40 -1.84 9.72
CA ALA A 160 8.58 -3.27 10.00
C ALA A 160 9.91 -3.57 10.68
N VAL A 161 10.99 -2.88 10.28
CA VAL A 161 12.31 -3.02 10.93
C VAL A 161 12.23 -2.64 12.41
N SER A 162 11.59 -1.51 12.72
CA SER A 162 11.39 -1.04 14.09
C SER A 162 10.48 -1.96 14.89
N GLU A 163 9.42 -2.49 14.28
CA GLU A 163 8.42 -3.30 14.97
C GLU A 163 8.91 -4.73 15.26
N ASN A 164 9.50 -5.41 14.27
CA ASN A 164 9.71 -6.86 14.35
C ASN A 164 11.01 -7.36 13.71
N GLY A 165 11.91 -6.46 13.31
CA GLY A 165 13.18 -6.80 12.67
C GLY A 165 13.09 -6.92 11.14
N GLY A 166 12.00 -6.49 10.50
CA GLY A 166 11.93 -6.30 9.06
C GLY A 166 11.30 -7.47 8.30
N TRP A 167 10.14 -7.95 8.75
CA TRP A 167 9.41 -9.01 8.05
C TRP A 167 7.89 -8.81 8.12
N ARG A 168 7.17 -9.48 7.21
CA ARG A 168 5.71 -9.64 7.28
C ARG A 168 5.29 -11.05 6.92
N TYR A 169 4.06 -11.43 7.27
CA TYR A 169 3.47 -12.65 6.74
C TYR A 169 3.24 -12.52 5.22
N ALA A 170 3.33 -13.63 4.50
CA ALA A 170 3.26 -13.71 3.04
C ALA A 170 1.82 -13.56 2.49
N TYR A 171 1.03 -12.65 3.07
CA TYR A 171 -0.33 -12.35 2.66
C TYR A 171 -0.63 -10.87 2.91
N GLY A 172 -0.95 -10.13 1.84
CA GLY A 172 -1.09 -8.66 1.83
C GLY A 172 0.03 -7.96 2.62
N ASN A 173 -0.31 -6.88 3.33
CA ASN A 173 0.60 -6.13 4.19
C ASN A 173 -0.04 -5.84 5.55
N MET A 174 0.48 -6.45 6.61
CA MET A 174 -0.03 -6.26 7.98
C MET A 174 0.26 -4.87 8.54
N PHE A 175 1.14 -4.11 7.89
CA PHE A 175 1.48 -2.73 8.23
C PHE A 175 0.69 -1.69 7.42
N TYR A 176 -0.31 -2.12 6.64
CA TYR A 176 -0.99 -1.25 5.68
C TYR A 176 -1.64 -0.04 6.34
N VAL A 177 -2.31 -0.23 7.48
CA VAL A 177 -2.90 0.89 8.23
C VAL A 177 -1.85 1.89 8.71
N GLN A 178 -0.69 1.44 9.20
CA GLN A 178 0.40 2.36 9.56
C GLN A 178 0.92 3.16 8.36
N LEU A 179 0.99 2.54 7.18
CA LEU A 179 1.41 3.22 5.95
C LEU A 179 0.37 4.26 5.51
N ILE A 180 -0.92 3.97 5.64
CA ILE A 180 -2.00 4.90 5.33
C ILE A 180 -1.96 6.10 6.28
N HIS A 181 -1.79 5.88 7.59
CA HIS A 181 -1.65 6.98 8.54
C HIS A 181 -0.43 7.86 8.25
N GLN A 182 0.72 7.28 7.87
CA GLN A 182 1.87 8.07 7.40
C GLN A 182 1.56 8.90 6.16
N ALA A 183 0.78 8.36 5.22
CA ALA A 183 0.37 9.09 4.03
C ALA A 183 -0.63 10.21 4.37
N LEU A 184 -1.57 9.99 5.28
CA LEU A 184 -2.52 11.00 5.75
C LEU A 184 -1.79 12.14 6.50
N ASP A 185 -0.86 11.83 7.39
CA ASP A 185 -0.05 12.83 8.10
C ASP A 185 0.68 13.74 7.10
N ALA A 186 1.24 13.17 6.03
CA ALA A 186 1.93 13.92 4.98
C ALA A 186 1.01 14.81 4.11
N LEU A 187 -0.32 14.63 4.16
CA LEU A 187 -1.28 15.47 3.45
C LEU A 187 -1.76 16.67 4.29
N ASP A 188 -1.54 16.63 5.60
CA ASP A 188 -1.91 17.69 6.55
C ASP A 188 -0.78 18.70 6.80
N GLU A 189 0.43 18.44 6.29
CA GLU A 189 1.61 19.35 6.30
C GLU A 189 1.56 20.42 5.19
#